data_AF-A0A258BGY9-F1
#
_entry.id   AF-A0A258BGY9-F1
#
_cell.length_a   1.000
_cell.length_b   1.000
_cell.length_c   1.000
_cell.angle_alpha   90.00
_cell.angle_beta   90.00
_cell.angle_gamma   90.00
#
_symmetry.space_group_name_H-M   'P 1'
#
loop_
_entity.id
_entity.type
_entity.pdbx_description
1 polymer ?
#
loop_
_entity_poly.entity_id
_entity_poly.type
_entity_poly.pdbx_seq_one_letter_code
_entity_poly.pdbx_strand_id
1 'polypeptide(L)'
;MSDGEPFRYRVKFTDIRVKPPADETSRARAKRTRVCEEPGCDLEGSHPAPRPGGKGRHWFCEAHAAAYNRSFNFFEGMTDAEAAAFLRAEQYGHKRTWRMGAGPLGGRKATDPHDPRRWAGRSFFDMDDTPAGEQRMHSHRSSLQIRALKELDLDTDATPAQIRARYAEYVRRFHPDSNKGDRSSEHKLDRVLRAGKLLKASGLMKG
;
A
#
# COMPACT_ATOMS: atom_id res chain seq x y z
N MET A 1 -4.44 -36.83 -35.36
CA MET A 1 -3.03 -36.52 -35.08
C MET A 1 -2.27 -37.05 -36.29
N SER A 2 -1.78 -36.24 -37.22
CA SER A 2 -0.81 -35.16 -37.01
C SER A 2 -0.81 -34.21 -38.23
N ASP A 3 -1.19 -32.95 -38.07
CA ASP A 3 -1.03 -31.91 -39.11
C ASP A 3 0.40 -31.36 -39.07
N GLY A 4 1.31 -32.01 -39.79
CA GLY A 4 2.67 -31.53 -39.99
C GLY A 4 2.76 -30.76 -41.31
N GLU A 5 2.85 -29.43 -41.26
CA GLU A 5 3.08 -28.58 -42.43
C GLU A 5 4.44 -28.95 -43.10
N PRO A 6 4.44 -29.48 -44.34
CA PRO A 6 5.62 -30.15 -44.90
C PRO A 6 6.72 -29.22 -45.47
N PHE A 7 6.58 -27.89 -45.37
CA PHE A 7 7.48 -26.96 -46.08
C PHE A 7 7.97 -25.76 -45.25
N ARG A 8 8.30 -25.95 -43.96
CA ARG A 8 9.07 -24.92 -43.24
C ARG A 8 10.54 -24.97 -43.64
N TYR A 9 10.90 -24.13 -44.61
CA TYR A 9 12.29 -23.87 -45.01
C TYR A 9 13.11 -23.37 -43.81
N ARG A 10 13.97 -24.23 -43.26
CA ARG A 10 14.96 -23.88 -42.25
C ARG A 10 16.30 -23.62 -42.93
N VAL A 11 16.71 -22.36 -42.98
CA VAL A 11 18.01 -21.95 -43.50
C VAL A 11 19.11 -22.57 -42.63
N LYS A 12 20.06 -23.28 -43.26
CA LYS A 12 21.11 -24.05 -42.57
C LYS A 12 22.31 -23.18 -42.11
N PHE A 13 22.22 -21.87 -42.31
CA PHE A 13 23.25 -20.88 -42.00
C PHE A 13 22.61 -19.68 -41.30
N THR A 14 23.35 -19.06 -40.39
CA THR A 14 22.96 -17.82 -39.72
C THR A 14 22.71 -16.76 -40.80
N ASP A 15 21.50 -16.20 -40.81
CA ASP A 15 21.12 -15.17 -41.78
C ASP A 15 21.98 -13.91 -41.56
N ILE A 16 23.01 -13.69 -42.39
CA ILE A 16 23.91 -12.51 -42.34
C ILE A 16 23.23 -11.27 -42.96
N ARG A 17 21.90 -11.19 -42.93
CA ARG A 17 21.22 -9.96 -43.29
C ARG A 17 21.41 -8.95 -42.16
N VAL A 18 22.14 -7.88 -42.47
CA VAL A 18 22.37 -6.72 -41.58
C VAL A 18 21.04 -6.07 -41.15
N LYS A 19 19.92 -6.37 -41.83
CA LYS A 19 18.57 -5.99 -41.42
C LYS A 19 17.54 -7.06 -41.85
N PRO A 20 17.20 -8.04 -41.00
CA PRO A 20 16.14 -8.99 -41.32
C PRO A 20 14.79 -8.25 -41.48
N PRO A 21 13.90 -8.71 -42.37
CA PRO A 21 12.59 -8.09 -42.56
C PRO A 21 11.82 -8.15 -41.24
N ALA A 22 11.18 -7.04 -40.87
CA ALA A 22 10.42 -6.93 -39.64
C ALA A 22 9.42 -8.10 -39.52
N ASP A 23 9.53 -8.85 -38.44
CA ASP A 23 8.87 -10.14 -38.24
C ASP A 23 7.36 -9.99 -38.47
N GLU A 24 6.80 -10.61 -39.52
CA GLU A 24 5.36 -10.53 -39.85
C GLU A 24 4.49 -10.95 -38.65
N THR A 25 5.04 -11.80 -37.78
CA THR A 25 4.41 -12.23 -36.52
C THR A 25 4.23 -11.08 -35.53
N SER A 26 5.16 -10.13 -35.47
CA SER A 26 5.10 -8.94 -34.60
C SER A 26 4.04 -7.94 -35.10
N ARG A 27 3.86 -7.80 -36.41
CA ARG A 27 2.78 -6.99 -37.01
C ARG A 27 1.41 -7.60 -36.78
N ALA A 28 1.30 -8.92 -36.89
CA ALA A 28 0.07 -9.64 -36.57
C ALA A 28 -0.31 -9.52 -35.07
N ARG A 29 0.68 -9.49 -34.17
CA ARG A 29 0.47 -9.25 -32.73
C ARG A 29 0.10 -7.80 -32.43
N ALA A 30 0.71 -6.82 -33.09
CA ALA A 30 0.36 -5.40 -32.95
C ALA A 30 -1.12 -5.12 -33.24
N LYS A 31 -1.72 -5.81 -34.23
CA LYS A 31 -3.17 -5.75 -34.51
C LYS A 31 -4.05 -6.28 -33.37
N ARG A 32 -3.52 -7.12 -32.48
CA ARG A 32 -4.25 -7.79 -31.39
C ARG A 32 -4.05 -7.14 -30.02
N THR A 33 -2.87 -6.58 -29.76
CA THR A 33 -2.52 -5.92 -28.49
C THR A 33 -2.55 -4.40 -28.64
N ARG A 34 -1.39 -3.80 -28.95
CA ARG A 34 -1.20 -2.35 -29.06
C ARG A 34 -0.09 -2.08 -30.07
N VAL A 35 -0.28 -1.04 -30.87
CA VAL A 35 0.72 -0.54 -31.80
C VAL A 35 1.72 0.34 -31.06
N CYS A 36 2.97 0.31 -31.49
CA CYS A 36 4.02 1.24 -31.05
C CYS A 36 3.55 2.70 -31.19
N GLU A 37 3.81 3.54 -30.18
CA GLU A 37 3.39 4.96 -30.19
C GLU A 37 4.26 5.87 -31.09
N GLU A 38 5.34 5.34 -31.67
CA GLU A 38 6.23 6.06 -32.58
C GLU A 38 5.59 6.27 -33.97
N PRO A 39 5.63 7.49 -34.55
CA PRO A 39 5.06 7.76 -35.86
C PRO A 39 5.69 6.87 -36.96
N GLY A 40 4.83 6.15 -37.69
CA GLY A 40 5.25 5.28 -38.80
C GLY A 40 5.71 3.87 -38.38
N CYS A 41 5.48 3.46 -37.12
CA CYS A 41 5.80 2.12 -36.65
C CYS A 41 4.54 1.27 -36.42
N ASP A 42 4.37 0.22 -37.23
CA ASP A 42 3.25 -0.74 -37.08
C ASP A 42 3.63 -2.01 -36.28
N LEU A 43 4.68 -1.92 -35.45
CA LEU A 43 5.17 -3.05 -34.63
C LEU A 43 4.47 -3.09 -33.26
N GLU A 44 4.58 -4.23 -32.57
CA GLU A 44 3.96 -4.44 -31.26
C GLU A 44 4.61 -3.55 -30.18
N GLY A 45 3.79 -2.79 -29.45
CA GLY A 45 4.18 -1.95 -28.33
C GLY A 45 4.28 -2.74 -27.01
N SER A 46 5.23 -3.66 -26.89
CA SER A 46 5.38 -4.50 -25.69
C SER A 46 6.15 -3.82 -24.54
N HIS A 47 6.95 -2.80 -24.81
CA HIS A 47 7.85 -2.21 -23.82
C HIS A 47 7.31 -0.89 -23.27
N PRO A 48 6.97 -0.82 -21.97
CA PRO A 48 6.54 0.42 -21.35
C PRO A 48 7.74 1.34 -21.04
N ALA A 49 7.63 2.61 -21.41
CA ALA A 49 8.61 3.65 -21.10
C ALA A 49 7.96 4.80 -20.30
N PRO A 50 8.65 5.44 -19.34
CA PRO A 50 8.11 6.54 -18.55
C PRO A 50 7.96 7.81 -19.39
N ARG A 51 6.86 8.56 -19.24
CA ARG A 51 6.66 9.86 -19.91
C ARG A 51 7.51 10.96 -19.24
N PRO A 52 8.17 11.86 -20.00
CA PRO A 52 8.90 12.97 -19.41
C PRO A 52 7.91 13.95 -18.78
N GLY A 53 8.14 14.33 -17.53
CA GLY A 53 7.33 15.34 -16.82
C GLY A 53 5.90 14.94 -16.41
N GLY A 54 5.49 13.67 -16.53
CA GLY A 54 4.09 13.28 -16.31
C GLY A 54 3.87 11.90 -15.68
N LYS A 55 2.68 11.71 -15.10
CA LYS A 55 2.21 10.40 -14.63
C LYS A 55 1.62 9.63 -15.81
N GLY A 56 2.44 8.80 -16.45
CA GLY A 56 2.00 7.95 -17.56
C GLY A 56 3.12 7.12 -18.16
N ARG A 57 2.74 6.15 -19.01
CA ARG A 57 3.67 5.29 -19.74
C ARG A 57 3.40 5.40 -21.25
N HIS A 58 4.46 5.39 -22.05
CA HIS A 58 4.43 5.14 -23.49
C HIS A 58 4.64 3.65 -23.75
N TRP A 59 4.08 3.12 -24.83
CA TRP A 59 4.32 1.75 -25.27
C TRP A 59 5.07 1.73 -26.60
N PHE A 60 6.27 1.17 -26.60
CA PHE A 60 7.15 1.09 -27.77
C PHE A 60 7.50 -0.36 -28.12
N CYS A 61 7.91 -0.58 -29.37
CA CYS A 61 8.61 -1.81 -29.77
C CYS A 61 10.05 -1.78 -29.24
N GLU A 62 10.76 -2.90 -29.28
CA GLU A 62 12.14 -3.01 -28.75
C GLU A 62 13.09 -1.96 -29.34
N ALA A 63 13.03 -1.74 -30.66
CA ALA A 63 13.88 -0.77 -31.34
C ALA A 63 13.62 0.68 -30.89
N HIS A 64 12.34 1.07 -30.77
CA HIS A 64 11.97 2.42 -30.35
C HIS A 64 12.10 2.60 -28.83
N ALA A 65 11.92 1.56 -28.02
CA ALA A 65 12.25 1.61 -26.60
C ALA A 65 13.76 1.87 -26.39
N ALA A 66 14.62 1.25 -27.20
CA ALA A 66 16.06 1.50 -27.16
C ALA A 66 16.41 2.92 -27.64
N ALA A 67 15.75 3.43 -28.68
CA ALA A 67 15.93 4.82 -29.13
C ALA A 67 15.47 5.82 -28.06
N TYR A 68 14.30 5.58 -27.48
CA TYR A 68 13.73 6.39 -26.40
C TYR A 68 14.66 6.44 -25.19
N ASN A 69 15.18 5.29 -24.74
CA ASN A 69 16.10 5.23 -23.60
C ASN A 69 17.42 5.99 -23.87
N ARG A 70 17.88 6.07 -25.13
CA ARG A 70 19.08 6.87 -25.49
C ARG A 70 18.81 8.37 -25.41
N SER A 71 17.61 8.82 -25.79
CA SER A 71 17.23 10.23 -25.72
C SER A 71 16.69 10.64 -24.34
N PHE A 72 16.32 9.68 -23.50
CA PHE A 72 15.69 9.95 -22.21
C PHE A 72 16.70 10.51 -21.21
N ASN A 73 16.48 11.76 -20.80
CA ASN A 73 17.23 12.38 -19.72
C ASN A 73 16.32 12.61 -18.51
N PHE A 74 16.55 11.87 -17.43
CA PHE A 74 15.77 12.01 -16.20
C PHE A 74 15.92 13.39 -15.56
N PHE A 75 17.07 14.05 -15.73
CA PHE A 75 17.36 15.37 -15.15
C PHE A 75 16.91 16.53 -16.05
N GLU A 76 16.24 16.25 -17.16
CA GLU A 76 15.69 17.29 -18.04
C GLU A 76 14.62 18.11 -17.30
N GLY A 77 14.91 19.39 -17.06
CA GLY A 77 14.07 20.30 -16.27
C GLY A 77 14.42 20.41 -14.78
N MET A 78 15.42 19.67 -14.30
CA MET A 78 16.00 19.89 -12.97
C MET A 78 17.07 20.99 -13.03
N THR A 79 17.16 21.79 -11.97
CA THR A 79 18.31 22.69 -11.79
C THR A 79 19.56 21.89 -11.41
N ASP A 80 20.74 22.42 -11.71
CA ASP A 80 22.02 21.79 -11.32
C ASP A 80 22.10 21.50 -9.82
N ALA A 81 21.52 22.38 -8.99
CA ALA A 81 21.46 22.21 -7.55
C ALA A 81 20.59 21.02 -7.12
N GLU A 82 19.47 20.80 -7.80
CA GLU A 82 18.57 19.67 -7.55
C GLU A 82 19.15 18.36 -8.06
N ALA A 83 19.79 18.35 -9.23
CA ALA A 83 20.50 17.19 -9.75
C ALA A 83 21.63 16.77 -8.79
N ALA A 84 22.42 17.74 -8.30
CA ALA A 84 23.45 17.49 -7.30
C ALA A 84 22.86 16.99 -5.96
N ALA A 85 21.69 17.49 -5.55
CA ALA A 85 21.01 17.00 -4.36
C ALA A 85 20.51 15.56 -4.52
N PHE A 86 19.98 15.21 -5.69
CA PHE A 86 19.53 13.86 -6.02
C PHE A 86 20.70 12.87 -5.97
N LEU A 87 21.83 13.19 -6.61
CA LEU A 87 23.05 12.38 -6.58
C LEU A 87 23.59 12.18 -5.14
N ARG A 88 23.57 13.24 -4.32
CA ARG A 88 23.94 13.14 -2.89
C ARG A 88 23.00 12.22 -2.11
N ALA A 89 21.69 12.26 -2.41
CA ALA A 89 20.72 11.40 -1.76
C ALA A 89 20.84 9.95 -2.20
N GLU A 90 21.16 9.70 -3.47
CA GLU A 90 21.34 8.37 -4.05
C GLU A 90 22.53 7.62 -3.43
N GLN A 91 23.60 8.35 -3.05
CA GLN A 91 24.71 7.77 -2.27
C GLN A 91 24.25 7.05 -1.00
N TYR A 92 23.12 7.45 -0.43
CA TYR A 92 22.52 6.85 0.77
C TYR A 92 21.19 6.13 0.48
N GLY A 93 20.89 5.84 -0.80
CA GLY A 93 19.66 5.17 -1.23
C GLY A 93 18.39 5.95 -0.89
N HIS A 94 18.45 7.28 -0.94
CA HIS A 94 17.39 8.22 -0.55
C HIS A 94 16.88 8.03 0.89
N LYS A 95 17.66 7.37 1.74
CA LYS A 95 17.35 7.26 3.16
C LYS A 95 17.68 8.58 3.85
N ARG A 96 16.87 8.96 4.84
CA ARG A 96 17.10 10.16 5.63
C ARG A 96 18.34 9.96 6.51
N THR A 97 19.46 10.58 6.13
CA THR A 97 20.71 10.53 6.89
C THR A 97 20.88 11.75 7.78
N TRP A 98 21.54 11.58 8.92
CA TRP A 98 21.87 12.67 9.83
C TRP A 98 23.39 12.69 10.05
N ARG A 99 23.95 13.85 10.38
CA ARG A 99 25.34 13.91 10.83
C ARG A 99 25.47 13.17 12.16
N MET A 100 26.62 12.54 12.42
CA MET A 100 26.90 11.90 13.71
C MET A 100 26.66 12.89 14.86
N GLY A 101 25.84 12.51 15.84
CA GLY A 101 25.44 13.36 16.96
C GLY A 101 24.31 14.36 16.66
N ALA A 102 23.79 14.40 15.44
CA ALA A 102 22.64 15.20 15.04
C ALA A 102 21.45 14.30 14.65
N GLY A 103 20.25 14.85 14.70
CA GLY A 103 19.00 14.14 14.41
C GLY A 103 18.25 13.70 15.67
N PRO A 104 17.17 12.93 15.54
CA PRO A 104 16.36 12.43 16.65
C PRO A 104 17.08 11.68 17.76
N LEU A 105 18.26 11.12 17.46
CA LEU A 105 19.17 10.47 18.40
C LEU A 105 20.28 11.41 18.91
N GLY A 106 20.38 12.60 18.33
CA GLY A 106 21.40 13.60 18.61
C GLY A 106 20.90 14.65 19.61
N GLY A 107 21.59 14.75 20.74
CA GLY A 107 21.35 15.77 21.77
C GLY A 107 20.73 15.23 23.07
N ARG A 108 20.42 16.13 24.00
CA ARG A 108 19.91 15.85 25.36
C ARG A 108 18.56 15.08 25.42
N LYS A 109 17.95 14.79 24.26
CA LYS A 109 16.71 14.01 24.12
C LYS A 109 16.93 12.50 23.98
N ALA A 110 18.17 12.03 23.88
CA ALA A 110 18.51 10.63 24.10
C ALA A 110 18.48 10.33 25.62
N THR A 111 17.32 10.52 26.25
CA THR A 111 17.10 10.09 27.63
C THR A 111 17.18 8.56 27.67
N ASP A 112 18.07 8.06 28.54
CA ASP A 112 18.40 6.65 28.79
C ASP A 112 18.92 5.84 27.59
N PRO A 113 20.21 5.98 27.22
CA PRO A 113 20.89 5.07 26.29
C PRO A 113 21.04 3.63 26.83
N HIS A 114 20.83 3.40 28.13
CA HIS A 114 20.98 2.09 28.77
C HIS A 114 19.66 1.37 29.06
N ASP A 115 18.50 2.00 28.85
CA ASP A 115 17.19 1.35 28.97
C ASP A 115 16.55 1.16 27.58
N PRO A 116 16.53 -0.07 27.04
CA PRO A 116 15.94 -0.38 25.75
C PRO A 116 14.44 -0.01 25.63
N ARG A 117 13.73 0.14 26.76
CA ARG A 117 12.31 0.50 26.78
C ARG A 117 12.04 2.00 26.77
N ARG A 118 13.00 2.81 27.25
CA ARG A 118 12.86 4.27 27.38
C ARG A 118 13.71 5.06 26.39
N TRP A 119 14.61 4.37 25.68
CA TRP A 119 15.44 4.99 24.68
C TRP A 119 14.62 5.61 23.55
N ALA A 120 14.70 6.94 23.42
CA ALA A 120 14.01 7.71 22.39
C ALA A 120 14.37 7.29 20.95
N GLY A 121 15.47 6.55 20.78
CA GLY A 121 15.91 5.97 19.53
C GLY A 121 15.14 4.76 19.02
N ARG A 122 14.38 4.08 19.89
CA ARG A 122 13.70 2.82 19.58
C ARG A 122 12.84 2.94 18.33
N SER A 123 12.05 4.02 18.24
CA SER A 123 11.15 4.31 17.12
C SER A 123 11.86 4.56 15.79
N PHE A 124 13.19 4.68 15.76
CA PHE A 124 13.99 4.87 14.55
C PHE A 124 14.63 3.58 14.03
N PHE A 125 14.77 2.56 14.87
CA PHE A 125 15.29 1.23 14.49
C PHE A 125 14.19 0.20 14.28
N ASP A 126 12.95 0.49 14.71
CA ASP A 126 11.76 -0.21 14.22
C ASP A 126 11.61 0.11 12.71
N MET A 127 12.19 -0.76 11.89
CA MET A 127 12.24 -0.66 10.42
C MET A 127 10.93 -1.08 9.76
N ASP A 128 10.05 -1.69 10.56
CA ASP A 128 8.65 -1.91 10.24
C ASP A 128 7.88 -0.67 10.69
N ASP A 129 7.09 -0.08 9.79
CA ASP A 129 6.08 0.95 10.08
C ASP A 129 4.96 0.33 10.93
N THR A 130 5.33 -0.29 12.06
CA THR A 130 4.43 -0.71 13.11
C THR A 130 4.18 0.54 13.94
N PRO A 131 3.03 1.22 13.75
CA PRO A 131 2.67 2.25 14.69
C PRO A 131 2.64 1.59 16.07
N ALA A 132 3.10 2.32 17.09
CA ALA A 132 2.83 2.03 18.51
C ALA A 132 1.54 1.20 18.68
N GLY A 133 1.71 -0.13 18.74
CA GLY A 133 0.69 -1.11 18.37
C GLY A 133 -0.42 -1.25 19.40
N GLU A 134 -0.27 -0.63 20.57
CA GLU A 134 -1.27 -0.68 21.63
C GLU A 134 -1.97 0.66 21.87
N GLN A 135 -1.44 1.78 21.37
CA GLN A 135 -2.08 3.09 21.58
C GLN A 135 -2.87 3.60 20.37
N ARG A 136 -2.54 3.19 19.14
CA ARG A 136 -3.30 3.61 17.94
C ARG A 136 -4.48 2.71 17.58
N MET A 137 -4.59 1.51 18.16
CA MET A 137 -5.76 0.64 17.94
C MET A 137 -7.06 1.28 18.44
N HIS A 138 -6.98 2.26 19.35
CA HIS A 138 -8.15 2.99 19.84
C HIS A 138 -8.58 4.17 18.94
N SER A 139 -7.72 4.63 18.02
CA SER A 139 -7.95 5.86 17.24
C SER A 139 -8.73 5.66 15.94
N HIS A 140 -8.81 4.44 15.39
CA HIS A 140 -9.51 4.18 14.11
C HIS A 140 -10.83 3.42 14.29
N ARG A 141 -11.68 3.84 15.25
CA ARG A 141 -13.03 3.29 15.36
C ARG A 141 -13.95 3.88 14.29
N SER A 142 -14.71 3.03 13.60
CA SER A 142 -15.70 3.50 12.62
C SER A 142 -16.83 4.26 13.32
N SER A 143 -17.53 5.13 12.58
CA SER A 143 -18.65 5.91 13.14
C SER A 143 -19.74 5.04 13.79
N LEU A 144 -19.97 3.84 13.22
CA LEU A 144 -20.89 2.84 13.77
C LEU A 144 -20.39 2.24 15.08
N GLN A 145 -19.09 1.99 15.21
CA GLN A 145 -18.50 1.50 16.46
C GLN A 145 -18.57 2.56 17.57
N ILE A 146 -18.30 3.83 17.25
CA ILE A 146 -18.42 4.95 18.19
C ILE A 146 -19.86 5.08 18.69
N ARG A 147 -20.86 4.96 17.80
CA ARG A 147 -22.28 4.96 18.20
C ARG A 147 -22.63 3.78 19.10
N ALA A 148 -22.16 2.57 18.78
CA ALA A 148 -22.41 1.39 19.60
C ALA A 148 -21.75 1.47 20.99
N LEU A 149 -20.57 2.09 21.10
CA LEU A 149 -19.91 2.35 22.40
C LEU A 149 -20.69 3.37 23.23
N LYS A 150 -21.17 4.44 22.60
CA LYS A 150 -22.05 5.42 23.26
C LYS A 150 -23.35 4.80 23.75
N GLU A 151 -23.93 3.84 23.03
CA GLU A 151 -25.11 3.10 23.49
C GLU A 151 -24.84 2.24 24.74
N LEU A 152 -23.57 1.88 25.01
CA LEU A 152 -23.14 1.18 26.23
C LEU A 152 -22.57 2.13 27.31
N ASP A 153 -22.68 3.45 27.10
CA ASP A 153 -22.07 4.50 27.93
C ASP A 153 -20.56 4.30 28.12
N LEU A 154 -19.87 3.93 27.05
CA LEU A 154 -18.42 3.72 27.01
C LEU A 154 -17.73 4.74 26.11
N ASP A 155 -16.50 5.10 26.49
CA ASP A 155 -15.65 6.01 25.73
C ASP A 155 -15.07 5.34 24.48
N THR A 156 -14.61 6.16 23.53
CA THR A 156 -13.97 5.69 22.28
C THR A 156 -12.66 4.96 22.53
N ASP A 157 -12.08 5.05 23.72
CA ASP A 157 -10.85 4.36 24.08
C ASP A 157 -11.08 3.11 24.95
N ALA A 158 -12.35 2.69 25.14
CA ALA A 158 -12.68 1.55 26.01
C ALA A 158 -12.01 0.23 25.58
N THR A 159 -11.49 -0.52 26.55
CA THR A 159 -10.81 -1.81 26.31
C THR A 159 -11.82 -2.96 26.09
N PRO A 160 -11.44 -4.07 25.45
CA PRO A 160 -12.32 -5.22 25.23
C PRO A 160 -12.90 -5.82 26.53
N ALA A 161 -12.13 -5.78 27.62
CA ALA A 161 -12.60 -6.23 28.94
C ALA A 161 -13.70 -5.31 29.50
N GLN A 162 -13.53 -3.99 29.37
CA GLN A 162 -14.52 -3.00 29.81
C GLN A 162 -15.83 -3.13 29.02
N ILE A 163 -15.74 -3.36 27.70
CA ILE A 163 -16.91 -3.57 26.83
C ILE A 163 -17.71 -4.80 27.27
N ARG A 164 -17.04 -5.93 27.54
CA ARG A 164 -17.71 -7.16 28.00
C ARG A 164 -18.37 -6.99 29.35
N ALA A 165 -17.69 -6.34 30.30
CA ALA A 165 -18.22 -6.10 31.63
C ALA A 165 -19.49 -5.23 31.59
N ARG A 166 -19.47 -4.11 30.86
CA ARG A 166 -20.64 -3.23 30.70
C ARG A 166 -21.80 -3.89 29.99
N TYR A 167 -21.52 -4.65 28.93
CA TYR A 167 -22.56 -5.40 28.23
C TYR A 167 -23.25 -6.41 29.16
N ALA A 168 -22.50 -7.18 29.95
CA ALA A 168 -23.05 -8.14 30.90
C ALA A 168 -23.88 -7.45 32.01
N GLU A 169 -23.40 -6.32 32.54
CA GLU A 169 -24.12 -5.51 33.52
C GLU A 169 -25.47 -5.01 32.98
N TYR A 170 -25.48 -4.47 31.77
CA TYR A 170 -26.69 -3.94 31.14
C TYR A 170 -27.67 -5.02 30.74
N VAL A 171 -27.19 -6.16 30.24
CA VAL A 171 -28.05 -7.31 29.96
C VAL A 171 -28.73 -7.76 31.25
N ARG A 172 -27.98 -7.90 32.36
CA ARG A 172 -28.57 -8.28 33.66
C ARG A 172 -29.56 -7.24 34.17
N ARG A 173 -29.25 -5.94 34.05
CA ARG A 173 -30.10 -4.85 34.54
C ARG A 173 -31.39 -4.68 33.73
N PHE A 174 -31.34 -4.89 32.42
CA PHE A 174 -32.49 -4.73 31.53
C PHE A 174 -33.18 -6.05 31.17
N HIS A 175 -32.77 -7.18 31.77
CA HIS A 175 -33.43 -8.45 31.54
C HIS A 175 -34.86 -8.44 32.11
N PRO A 176 -35.88 -8.92 31.38
CA PRO A 176 -37.27 -8.94 31.85
C PRO A 176 -37.45 -9.72 33.15
N ASP A 177 -36.62 -10.74 33.38
CA ASP A 177 -36.58 -11.53 34.62
C ASP A 177 -36.18 -10.69 35.84
N SER A 178 -35.22 -9.78 35.68
CA SER A 178 -34.78 -8.89 36.77
C SER A 178 -35.76 -7.73 37.02
N ASN A 179 -36.52 -7.33 35.99
CA ASN A 179 -37.48 -6.23 36.04
C ASN A 179 -38.95 -6.68 36.21
N LYS A 180 -39.19 -7.95 36.57
CA LYS A 180 -40.53 -8.50 36.84
C LYS A 180 -41.56 -8.24 35.71
N GLY A 181 -41.11 -8.21 34.46
CA GLY A 181 -41.97 -7.98 33.29
C GLY A 181 -42.27 -6.51 32.96
N ASP A 182 -41.53 -5.54 33.49
CA ASP A 182 -41.69 -4.14 33.10
C ASP A 182 -41.23 -3.89 31.65
N ARG A 183 -42.21 -3.62 30.79
CA ARG A 183 -42.05 -3.32 29.35
C ARG A 183 -41.29 -2.02 29.08
N SER A 184 -41.17 -1.13 30.06
CA SER A 184 -40.43 0.13 29.93
C SER A 184 -38.93 -0.09 29.63
N SER A 185 -38.40 -1.26 30.01
CA SER A 185 -36.99 -1.63 29.86
C SER A 185 -36.66 -2.33 28.53
N GLU A 186 -37.66 -2.81 27.79
CA GLU A 186 -37.49 -3.57 26.53
C GLU A 186 -36.73 -2.76 25.47
N HIS A 187 -37.07 -1.48 25.29
CA HIS A 187 -36.41 -0.62 24.30
C HIS A 187 -34.94 -0.33 24.66
N LYS A 188 -34.57 -0.39 25.94
CA LYS A 188 -33.16 -0.27 26.36
C LYS A 188 -32.42 -1.57 26.10
N LEU A 189 -33.05 -2.72 26.39
CA LEU A 189 -32.49 -4.02 26.11
C LEU A 189 -32.21 -4.23 24.61
N ASP A 190 -33.14 -3.87 23.72
CA ASP A 190 -32.94 -4.02 22.26
C ASP A 190 -31.71 -3.22 21.76
N ARG A 191 -31.54 -1.98 22.26
CA ARG A 191 -30.37 -1.15 21.94
C ARG A 191 -29.07 -1.79 22.42
N VAL A 192 -29.02 -2.27 23.66
CA VAL A 192 -27.84 -2.96 24.22
C VAL A 192 -27.49 -4.21 23.41
N LEU A 193 -28.48 -5.01 23.02
CA LEU A 193 -28.28 -6.20 22.20
C LEU A 193 -27.77 -5.86 20.80
N ARG A 194 -28.29 -4.79 20.19
CA ARG A 194 -27.85 -4.29 18.88
C ARG A 194 -26.40 -3.79 18.92
N ALA A 195 -26.06 -2.95 19.89
CA ALA A 195 -24.69 -2.48 20.13
C ALA A 195 -23.73 -3.65 20.36
N GLY A 196 -24.13 -4.61 21.20
CA GLY A 196 -23.34 -5.81 21.48
C GLY A 196 -23.07 -6.65 20.23
N LYS A 197 -24.09 -6.92 19.40
CA LYS A 197 -23.92 -7.65 18.13
C LYS A 197 -22.92 -6.95 17.21
N LEU A 198 -23.00 -5.63 17.10
CA LEU A 198 -22.09 -4.83 16.25
C LEU A 198 -20.65 -4.88 16.75
N LEU A 199 -20.43 -4.66 18.05
CA LEU A 199 -19.09 -4.69 18.66
C LEU A 199 -18.46 -6.10 18.65
N LYS A 200 -19.29 -7.14 18.68
CA LYS A 200 -18.83 -8.53 18.54
C LYS A 200 -18.41 -8.82 17.09
N ALA A 201 -19.21 -8.39 16.11
CA ALA A 201 -18.89 -8.53 14.69
C ALA A 201 -17.63 -7.75 14.30
N SER A 202 -17.39 -6.60 14.93
CA SER A 202 -16.19 -5.78 14.68
C SER A 202 -14.94 -6.25 15.41
N GLY A 203 -14.98 -7.37 16.14
CA GLY A 203 -13.83 -7.91 16.88
C GLY A 203 -13.46 -7.17 18.16
N LEU A 204 -14.21 -6.12 18.57
CA LEU A 204 -13.90 -5.31 19.76
C LEU A 204 -14.22 -6.00 21.09
N MET A 205 -15.00 -7.10 21.06
CA MET A 205 -15.26 -7.95 22.23
C MET A 205 -14.41 -9.22 22.28
N LYS A 206 -13.51 -9.43 21.31
CA LYS A 206 -12.66 -10.63 21.27
C LYS A 206 -11.35 -10.33 21.99
N GLY A 207 -11.14 -10.99 23.13
CA GLY A 207 -9.95 -10.89 23.96
C GLY A 207 -9.84 -12.13 24.82
#